data_AF-A0A938V9H9-F1
#
_entry.id   AF-A0A938V9H9-F1
#
_cell.length_a   1.000
_cell.length_b   1.000
_cell.length_c   1.000
_cell.angle_alpha   90.00
_cell.angle_beta   90.00
_cell.angle_gamma   90.00
#
_symmetry.space_group_name_H-M   'P 1'
#
loop_
_entity.id
_entity.type
_entity.pdbx_description
1 polymer ?
#
loop_
_entity_poly.entity_id
_entity_poly.type
_entity_poly.pdbx_seq_one_letter_code
_entity_poly.pdbx_strand_id
1 'polypeptide(L)'
;MKQIIISMILVLNTALLLAVFDDYQPGARARGMGNAYTGVADDVNSLFYNPGGLAISQGEINLGGTNLQSSAFTQFKSAAGSYALPRNYGTVALGMRLMDVDFEDVSLMSEQIWSVG
;
A
#
# COMPACT_ATOMS: atom_id res chain seq x y z
N MET A 1 24.86 -16.65 14.86
CA MET A 1 24.38 -16.66 13.45
C MET A 1 22.98 -16.06 13.31
N LYS A 2 21.96 -16.57 14.02
CA LYS A 2 20.57 -16.07 13.94
C LYS A 2 20.43 -14.56 14.19
N GLN A 3 21.16 -14.06 15.21
CA GLN A 3 21.22 -12.63 15.57
C GLN A 3 21.77 -11.76 14.42
N ILE A 4 22.82 -12.21 13.74
CA ILE A 4 23.44 -11.50 12.60
C ILE A 4 22.50 -11.45 11.41
N ILE A 5 21.77 -12.54 11.15
CA ILE A 5 20.78 -12.61 10.07
C ILE A 5 19.63 -11.62 10.32
N ILE A 6 19.11 -11.57 11.55
CA ILE A 6 18.06 -10.62 11.94
C ILE A 6 18.55 -9.17 11.79
N SER A 7 19.76 -8.87 12.26
CA SER A 7 20.36 -7.54 12.09
C SER A 7 20.55 -7.16 10.62
N MET A 8 20.98 -8.09 9.76
CA MET A 8 21.12 -7.83 8.32
C MET A 8 19.78 -7.53 7.66
N ILE A 9 18.72 -8.27 8.00
CA ILE A 9 17.38 -8.04 7.47
C ILE A 9 16.88 -6.64 7.87
N LEU A 10 17.09 -6.25 9.14
CA LEU A 10 16.68 -4.92 9.61
C LEU A 10 17.43 -3.79 8.90
N VAL A 11 18.76 -3.92 8.73
CA VAL A 11 19.58 -2.88 8.08
C VAL A 11 19.24 -2.74 6.59
N LEU A 12 19.01 -3.86 5.89
CA LEU A 12 18.67 -3.83 4.46
C LEU A 12 17.37 -3.06 4.18
N ASN A 13 16.39 -3.15 5.07
CA ASN A 13 15.13 -2.40 4.94
C ASN A 13 15.35 -0.89 5.09
N THR A 14 16.24 -0.45 5.98
CA THR A 14 16.50 0.99 6.20
C THR A 14 17.17 1.67 5.01
N ALA A 15 18.00 0.94 4.26
CA ALA A 15 18.70 1.48 3.09
C ALA A 15 17.78 1.69 1.87
N LEU A 16 16.57 1.12 1.88
CA LEU A 16 15.58 1.20 0.80
C LEU A 16 14.45 2.20 1.10
N LEU A 17 14.55 2.99 2.17
CA LEU A 17 13.58 4.03 2.50
C LEU A 17 13.70 5.20 1.52
N LEU A 18 13.02 5.10 0.38
CA LEU A 18 12.68 6.25 -0.46
C LEU A 18 11.46 6.93 0.16
N ALA A 19 11.67 8.06 0.84
CA ALA A 19 10.58 8.89 1.34
C ALA A 19 9.98 9.71 0.18
N VAL A 20 9.17 9.06 -0.66
CA VAL A 20 8.19 9.76 -1.51
C VAL A 20 6.93 9.93 -0.67
N PHE A 21 6.61 11.18 -0.33
CA PHE A 21 5.33 11.52 0.29
C PHE A 21 4.24 11.45 -0.78
N ASP A 22 3.76 10.25 -1.04
CA ASP A 22 2.55 10.03 -1.82
C ASP A 22 1.36 10.19 -0.86
N ASP A 23 0.82 11.42 -0.75
CA ASP A 23 -0.32 11.77 0.13
C ASP A 23 -1.66 11.28 -0.46
N TYR A 24 -1.62 10.10 -1.09
CA TYR A 24 -2.77 9.47 -1.67
C TYR A 24 -3.08 8.18 -0.95
N GLN A 25 -4.25 8.14 -0.32
CA GLN A 25 -4.84 6.94 0.28
C GLN A 25 -5.42 6.04 -0.80
N PRO A 26 -4.87 4.82 -0.99
CA PRO A 26 -5.50 3.82 -1.84
C PRO A 26 -6.76 3.28 -1.16
N GLY A 27 -7.79 3.03 -1.96
CA GLY A 27 -9.08 2.51 -1.50
C GLY A 27 -10.17 3.57 -1.39
N ALA A 28 -11.31 3.28 -2.01
CA ALA A 28 -12.48 4.17 -2.00
C ALA A 28 -13.01 4.41 -0.57
N ARG A 29 -12.99 3.38 0.28
CA ARG A 29 -13.38 3.49 1.69
C ARG A 29 -12.45 4.40 2.47
N ALA A 30 -11.13 4.17 2.38
CA ALA A 30 -10.14 4.98 3.07
C ALA A 30 -10.27 6.47 2.72
N ARG A 31 -10.45 6.75 1.41
CA ARG A 31 -10.68 8.12 0.90
C ARG A 31 -12.01 8.72 1.32
N GLY A 32 -13.10 7.94 1.25
CA GLY A 32 -14.43 8.40 1.65
C GLY A 32 -14.51 8.79 3.13
N MET A 33 -13.60 8.28 3.95
CA MET A 33 -13.47 8.61 5.37
C MET A 33 -12.66 9.89 5.65
N GLY A 34 -12.09 10.54 4.64
CA GLY A 34 -11.40 11.82 4.79
C GLY A 34 -10.32 11.82 5.87
N ASN A 35 -9.35 10.91 5.75
CA ASN A 35 -8.25 10.69 6.71
C ASN A 35 -8.63 10.03 8.06
N ALA A 36 -9.90 9.73 8.33
CA ALA A 36 -10.28 9.01 9.56
C ALA A 36 -9.92 7.51 9.53
N TYR A 37 -9.64 6.96 8.33
CA TYR A 37 -9.38 5.54 8.13
C TYR A 37 -8.26 4.98 9.00
N THR A 38 -7.21 5.75 9.29
CA THR A 38 -6.07 5.31 10.12
C THR A 38 -6.49 4.70 11.46
N GLY A 39 -7.54 5.25 12.09
CA GLY A 39 -8.03 4.78 13.40
C GLY A 39 -9.00 3.60 13.33
N VAL A 40 -9.49 3.26 12.13
CA VAL A 40 -10.52 2.22 11.91
C VAL A 40 -10.13 1.24 10.80
N ALA A 41 -8.84 1.15 10.51
CA ALA A 41 -8.29 0.30 9.47
C ALA A 41 -8.47 -1.18 9.87
N ASP A 42 -9.24 -1.92 9.08
CA ASP A 42 -9.63 -3.31 9.34
C ASP A 42 -9.78 -4.15 8.05
N ASP A 43 -9.38 -3.60 6.89
CA ASP A 43 -9.41 -4.27 5.59
C ASP A 43 -8.01 -4.34 4.94
N VAL A 44 -7.86 -4.97 3.77
CA VAL A 44 -6.54 -5.10 3.10
C VAL A 44 -5.87 -3.75 2.77
N ASN A 45 -6.60 -2.64 2.63
CA ASN A 45 -6.02 -1.31 2.42
C ASN A 45 -5.26 -0.79 3.65
N SER A 46 -5.44 -1.43 4.82
CA SER A 46 -4.60 -1.21 6.01
C SER A 46 -3.11 -1.35 5.68
N LEU A 47 -2.74 -2.19 4.71
CA LEU A 47 -1.38 -2.34 4.19
C LEU A 47 -0.73 -1.00 3.79
N PHE A 48 -1.50 -0.10 3.19
CA PHE A 48 -0.99 1.17 2.67
C PHE A 48 -1.06 2.32 3.68
N TYR A 49 -1.71 2.11 4.83
CA TYR A 49 -2.05 3.20 5.75
C TYR A 49 -1.70 2.91 7.20
N ASN A 50 -2.32 1.89 7.79
CA ASN A 50 -2.04 1.45 9.15
C ASN A 50 -1.92 -0.09 9.18
N PRO A 51 -0.70 -0.65 9.01
CA PRO A 51 -0.49 -2.09 8.99
C PRO A 51 -0.99 -2.82 10.25
N GLY A 52 -1.15 -2.13 11.38
CA GLY A 52 -1.76 -2.71 12.59
C GLY A 52 -3.19 -3.22 12.36
N GLY A 53 -3.92 -2.65 11.40
CA GLY A 53 -5.24 -3.11 10.97
C GLY A 53 -5.24 -4.49 10.34
N LEU A 54 -4.09 -4.95 9.79
CA LEU A 54 -3.97 -6.31 9.23
C LEU A 54 -4.16 -7.38 10.31
N ALA A 55 -3.83 -7.09 11.57
CA ALA A 55 -4.00 -8.05 12.66
C ALA A 55 -5.47 -8.47 12.89
N ILE A 56 -6.42 -7.63 12.46
CA ILE A 56 -7.86 -7.87 12.59
C ILE A 56 -8.56 -8.00 11.23
N SER A 57 -7.85 -7.77 10.12
CA SER A 57 -8.40 -7.98 8.79
C SER A 57 -8.45 -9.46 8.44
N GLN A 58 -9.42 -9.84 7.63
CA GLN A 58 -9.54 -11.19 7.09
C GLN A 58 -8.89 -11.28 5.71
N GLY A 59 -8.77 -12.49 5.18
CA GLY A 59 -8.24 -12.69 3.81
C GLY A 59 -9.12 -11.99 2.78
N GLU A 60 -8.55 -11.02 2.08
CA GLU A 60 -9.27 -10.07 1.22
C GLU A 60 -8.44 -9.71 -0.01
N ILE A 61 -9.13 -9.26 -1.07
CA ILE A 61 -8.50 -8.71 -2.27
C ILE A 61 -9.15 -7.36 -2.55
N ASN A 62 -8.33 -6.35 -2.84
CA ASN A 62 -8.77 -5.02 -3.26
C ASN A 62 -8.09 -4.62 -4.57
N LEU A 63 -8.88 -4.06 -5.48
CA LEU A 63 -8.42 -3.44 -6.72
C LEU A 63 -9.03 -2.04 -6.78
N GLY A 64 -8.23 -1.04 -7.15
CA GLY A 64 -8.63 0.35 -7.17
C GLY A 64 -8.00 1.12 -8.32
N GLY A 65 -8.69 2.16 -8.76
CA GLY A 65 -8.21 3.08 -9.79
C GLY A 65 -8.91 4.43 -9.69
N THR A 66 -8.17 5.51 -9.90
CA THR A 66 -8.72 6.88 -9.98
C THR A 66 -7.86 7.73 -10.90
N ASN A 67 -8.45 8.83 -11.35
CA ASN A 67 -7.70 9.99 -11.79
C ASN A 67 -7.41 10.88 -10.57
N LEU A 68 -6.14 11.26 -10.36
CA LEU A 68 -5.76 12.15 -9.25
C LEU A 68 -6.19 13.58 -9.56
N GLN A 69 -6.74 14.28 -8.56
CA GLN A 69 -7.21 15.67 -8.70
C GLN A 69 -8.20 15.90 -9.84
N SER A 70 -8.94 14.86 -10.26
CA SER A 70 -9.81 14.88 -11.45
C SER A 70 -9.09 15.24 -12.76
N SER A 71 -7.77 15.06 -12.81
CA SER A 71 -6.96 15.29 -14.01
C SER A 71 -7.04 14.10 -14.97
N ALA A 72 -7.17 14.36 -16.28
CA ALA A 72 -7.14 13.31 -17.30
C ALA A 72 -5.73 12.69 -17.49
N PHE A 73 -4.67 13.41 -17.10
CA PHE A 73 -3.29 13.02 -17.35
C PHE A 73 -2.63 12.29 -16.18
N THR A 74 -3.23 12.27 -14.98
CA THR A 74 -2.66 11.61 -13.80
C THR A 74 -3.53 10.45 -13.34
N GLN A 75 -3.08 9.24 -13.61
CA GLN A 75 -3.78 8.01 -13.23
C GLN A 75 -3.09 7.35 -12.05
N PHE A 76 -3.89 6.90 -11.08
CA PHE A 76 -3.43 6.09 -9.97
C PHE A 76 -4.20 4.77 -9.94
N LYS A 77 -3.49 3.66 -9.80
CA LYS A 77 -4.05 2.30 -9.69
C LYS A 77 -3.46 1.59 -8.48
N SER A 78 -4.24 0.75 -7.83
CA SER A 78 -3.79 -0.06 -6.70
C SER A 78 -4.34 -1.47 -6.77
N ALA A 79 -3.55 -2.42 -6.29
CA ALA A 79 -3.97 -3.80 -6.07
C ALA A 79 -3.37 -4.29 -4.77
N ALA A 80 -4.15 -4.99 -3.95
CA ALA A 80 -3.68 -5.60 -2.73
C ALA A 80 -4.42 -6.91 -2.46
N GLY A 81 -3.71 -7.85 -1.83
CA GLY A 81 -4.26 -9.12 -1.38
C GLY A 81 -3.71 -9.47 0.00
N SER A 82 -4.56 -9.96 0.88
CA SER A 82 -4.19 -10.47 2.19
C SER A 82 -4.54 -11.94 2.35
N TYR A 83 -3.78 -12.62 3.18
CA TYR A 83 -4.01 -14.00 3.57
C TYR A 83 -3.91 -14.14 5.09
N ALA A 84 -5.00 -14.58 5.71
CA ALA A 84 -5.02 -14.90 7.13
C ALA A 84 -4.19 -16.17 7.38
N LEU A 85 -3.13 -16.06 8.17
CA LEU A 85 -2.29 -17.20 8.50
C LEU A 85 -3.06 -18.18 9.41
N PRO A 86 -2.75 -19.49 9.35
CA PRO A 86 -3.35 -20.45 10.28
C PRO A 86 -3.05 -20.08 11.74
N ARG A 87 -4.00 -20.38 12.64
CA ARG A 87 -3.95 -20.01 14.08
C ARG A 87 -4.01 -18.48 14.27
N ASN A 88 -3.74 -18.00 15.48
CA ASN A 88 -3.73 -16.56 15.81
C ASN A 88 -2.39 -15.88 15.46
N TYR A 89 -1.77 -16.24 14.33
CA TYR A 89 -0.52 -15.62 13.88
C TYR A 89 -0.73 -14.30 13.12
N GLY A 90 -1.98 -13.93 12.84
CA GLY A 90 -2.34 -12.70 12.14
C GLY A 90 -2.48 -12.90 10.63
N THR A 91 -2.34 -11.81 9.89
CA THR A 91 -2.58 -11.76 8.44
C THR A 91 -1.34 -11.19 7.77
N VAL A 92 -0.96 -11.79 6.65
CA VAL A 92 0.08 -11.24 5.76
C VAL A 92 -0.57 -10.62 4.54
N ALA A 93 0.01 -9.54 4.01
CA ALA A 93 -0.52 -8.84 2.85
C ALA A 93 0.59 -8.42 1.88
N LEU A 94 0.23 -8.41 0.60
CA LEU A 94 1.04 -7.91 -0.50
C LEU A 94 0.22 -6.91 -1.30
N GLY A 95 0.86 -5.84 -1.73
CA GLY A 95 0.19 -4.80 -2.50
C GLY A 95 1.13 -4.06 -3.42
N MET A 96 0.52 -3.40 -4.40
CA MET A 96 1.17 -2.53 -5.35
C MET A 96 0.34 -1.29 -5.60
N ARG A 97 1.03 -0.18 -5.85
CA ARG A 97 0.50 1.09 -6.31
C ARG A 97 1.24 1.49 -7.57
N LEU A 98 0.50 1.98 -8.55
CA LEU A 98 0.99 2.46 -9.83
C LEU A 98 0.51 3.88 -10.02
N MET A 99 1.40 4.79 -10.37
CA MET A 99 1.05 6.16 -10.72
C MET A 99 1.68 6.49 -12.07
N ASP A 100 0.84 6.88 -13.02
CA ASP A 100 1.25 7.27 -14.36
C ASP A 100 0.85 8.74 -14.61
N VAL A 101 1.75 9.50 -15.21
CA VAL A 101 1.51 10.88 -15.67
C VAL A 101 1.78 10.92 -17.17
N ASP A 102 0.71 10.93 -17.97
CA ASP A 102 0.77 10.92 -19.42
C ASP A 102 0.14 12.18 -20.00
N PHE A 103 0.89 12.91 -20.83
CA PHE A 103 0.41 14.11 -21.50
C PHE A 103 0.58 13.99 -23.01
N GLU A 104 -0.54 14.02 -23.74
CA GLU A 104 -0.59 13.74 -25.17
C GLU A 104 0.03 12.37 -25.49
N ASP A 105 1.05 12.33 -26.35
CA ASP A 105 1.75 11.11 -26.75
C ASP A 105 3.04 10.86 -25.93
N VAL A 106 3.21 11.57 -24.80
CA VAL A 106 4.43 11.54 -23.98
C VAL A 106 4.11 11.09 -22.54
N SER A 107 4.77 10.02 -22.10
CA SER A 107 4.77 9.63 -20.69
C SER A 107 5.81 10.46 -19.93
N LEU A 108 5.34 11.29 -19.01
CA LEU A 108 6.17 12.18 -18.21
C LEU A 108 6.72 11.48 -16.97
N MET A 109 5.95 10.56 -16.40
CA MET A 109 6.31 9.83 -15.19
C MET A 109 5.55 8.51 -15.14
N SER A 110 6.23 7.45 -14.70
CA SER A 110 5.60 6.22 -14.27
C SER A 110 6.31 5.76 -13.00
N GLU A 111 5.53 5.53 -11.95
CA GLU A 111 5.99 5.09 -10.65
C GLU A 111 5.28 3.82 -10.21
N GLN A 112 6.04 2.91 -9.62
CA GLN A 112 5.54 1.66 -9.10
C GLN A 112 6.08 1.41 -7.70
N ILE A 113 5.18 1.25 -6.74
CA ILE A 113 5.49 1.02 -5.33
C ILE A 113 4.91 -0.33 -4.92
N TRP A 114 5.73 -1.14 -4.28
CA TRP A 114 5.33 -2.41 -3.67
C TRP A 114 5.25 -2.27 -2.16
N SER A 115 4.32 -2.99 -1.55
CA SER A 115 4.11 -2.99 -0.10
C SER A 115 3.91 -4.41 0.41
N VAL A 116 4.49 -4.68 1.58
CA VAL A 116 4.41 -5.96 2.29
C VAL A 116 4.06 -5.65 3.74
N GLY A 117 3.14 -6.41 4.32
CA GLY A 117 2.65 -6.23 5.69
C GLY A 117 2.25 -7.54 6.35
#